data_AF-A0A1E5QPK2-F1
#
_entry.id   AF-A0A1E5QPK2-F1
#
_cell.length_a   1.000
_cell.length_b   1.000
_cell.length_c   1.000
_cell.angle_alpha   90.00
_cell.angle_beta   90.00
_cell.angle_gamma   90.00
#
_symmetry.space_group_name_H-M   'P 1'
#
loop_
_entity.id
_entity.type
_entity.pdbx_description
1 polymer ?
#
loop_
_entity_poly.entity_id
_entity_poly.type
_entity_poly.pdbx_seq_one_letter_code
_entity_poly.pdbx_strand_id
1 'polypeptide(L)'
;METAQLQIDIEQVLSLILNQGPEVIAHLTAILQSIVQGAGILGGIATLVSRSPALVEMANQLLALISAGATIPEIAAALAEFANTVGVSAQAIMSLLQLLASLLLV
;
A
#
# COMPACT_ATOMS: atom_id res chain seq x y z
N MET A 1 -10.60 10.58 -15.51
CA MET A 1 -9.65 9.90 -16.41
C MET A 1 -8.36 9.52 -15.66
N GLU A 2 -7.87 10.34 -14.72
CA GLU A 2 -6.70 9.99 -13.87
C GLU A 2 -6.88 8.74 -12.98
N THR A 3 -8.10 8.44 -12.52
CA THR A 3 -8.38 7.28 -11.66
C THR A 3 -8.16 5.93 -12.32
N ALA A 4 -8.55 5.78 -13.59
CA ALA A 4 -8.41 4.52 -14.31
C ALA A 4 -6.94 4.19 -14.58
N GLN A 5 -6.14 5.22 -14.92
CA GLN A 5 -4.70 5.04 -15.10
C GLN A 5 -4.01 4.71 -13.78
N LEU A 6 -4.35 5.45 -12.71
CA LEU A 6 -3.82 5.19 -11.37
C LEU A 6 -4.14 3.75 -10.91
N GLN A 7 -5.36 3.28 -11.14
CA GLN A 7 -5.72 1.90 -10.82
C GLN A 7 -4.80 0.91 -11.54
N ILE A 8 -4.61 1.05 -12.85
CA ILE A 8 -3.71 0.18 -13.64
C ILE A 8 -2.29 0.21 -13.08
N ASP A 9 -1.77 1.39 -12.74
CA ASP A 9 -0.41 1.53 -12.21
C ASP A 9 -0.27 0.86 -10.82
N ILE A 10 -1.29 0.98 -9.97
CA ILE A 10 -1.37 0.28 -8.68
C ILE A 10 -1.43 -1.23 -8.88
N GLU A 11 -2.28 -1.73 -9.79
CA GLU A 11 -2.39 -3.15 -10.12
C GLU A 11 -1.05 -3.75 -10.54
N GLN A 12 -0.28 -3.02 -11.35
CA GLN A 12 1.04 -3.46 -11.80
C GLN A 12 2.00 -3.62 -10.61
N VAL A 13 2.09 -2.62 -9.72
CA VAL A 13 3.00 -2.69 -8.57
C VAL A 13 2.55 -3.77 -7.58
N LEU A 14 1.25 -3.87 -7.30
CA LEU A 14 0.72 -4.91 -6.42
C LEU A 14 0.97 -6.31 -7.00
N SER A 15 0.86 -6.48 -8.32
CA SER A 15 1.19 -7.75 -8.99
C SER A 15 2.65 -8.15 -8.83
N LEU A 16 3.57 -7.19 -8.78
CA LEU A 16 4.99 -7.48 -8.52
C LEU A 16 5.26 -7.97 -7.10
N ILE A 17 4.41 -7.59 -6.14
CA ILE A 17 4.55 -7.95 -4.73
C ILE A 17 3.76 -9.22 -4.40
N LEU A 18 2.45 -9.22 -4.67
CA LEU A 18 1.51 -10.23 -4.19
C LEU A 18 1.61 -11.57 -4.94
N ASN A 19 2.18 -11.59 -6.15
CA ASN A 19 2.40 -12.83 -6.91
C ASN A 19 3.71 -13.56 -6.56
N GLN A 20 4.54 -13.00 -5.67
CA GLN A 20 5.83 -13.60 -5.30
C GLN A 20 5.68 -14.85 -4.41
N GLY A 21 4.54 -15.01 -3.75
CA GLY A 21 4.25 -16.12 -2.86
C GLY A 21 3.72 -15.69 -1.48
N PRO A 22 3.26 -16.65 -0.67
CA PRO A 22 2.63 -16.39 0.62
C PRO A 22 3.60 -15.74 1.64
N GLU A 23 4.90 -16.00 1.54
CA GLU A 23 5.91 -15.39 2.43
C GLU A 23 6.00 -13.87 2.24
N VAL A 24 5.96 -13.40 0.99
CA VAL A 24 6.00 -11.97 0.67
C VAL A 24 4.73 -11.28 1.15
N ILE A 25 3.57 -11.94 1.03
CA ILE A 25 2.30 -11.42 1.57
C ILE A 25 2.36 -11.32 3.10
N ALA A 26 2.95 -12.31 3.78
CA ALA A 26 3.14 -12.27 5.24
C ALA A 26 4.07 -11.12 5.66
N HIS A 27 5.19 -10.91 4.96
CA HIS A 27 6.09 -9.79 5.21
C HIS A 27 5.42 -8.43 4.94
N LEU A 28 4.67 -8.30 3.84
CA LEU A 28 3.90 -7.10 3.54
C LEU A 28 2.91 -6.79 4.67
N THR A 29 2.19 -7.80 5.13
CA THR A 29 1.22 -7.70 6.23
C THR A 29 1.90 -7.21 7.52
N ALA A 30 3.08 -7.74 7.85
CA ALA A 30 3.85 -7.30 9.02
C ALA A 30 4.30 -5.84 8.91
N ILE A 31 4.77 -5.40 7.73
CA ILE A 31 5.15 -4.01 7.49
C ILE A 31 3.93 -3.08 7.63
N LEU A 32 2.79 -3.44 7.04
CA LEU A 32 1.56 -2.66 7.14
C LEU A 32 1.04 -2.58 8.58
N GLN A 33 1.05 -3.69 9.32
CA GLN A 33 0.70 -3.69 10.75
C GLN A 33 1.60 -2.78 11.57
N SER A 34 2.89 -2.73 11.23
CA SER A 34 3.86 -1.87 11.90
C SER A 34 3.60 -0.40 11.64
N ILE A 35 3.28 -0.05 10.39
CA ILE A 35 2.82 1.30 10.00
C ILE A 35 1.60 1.71 10.84
N VAL A 36 0.59 0.85 10.90
CA VAL A 36 -0.66 1.09 11.61
C VAL A 36 -0.45 1.27 13.11
N GLN A 37 0.41 0.47 13.71
CA GLN A 37 0.72 0.54 15.14
C GLN A 37 1.68 1.69 15.50
N GLY A 38 2.17 2.44 14.51
CA GLY A 38 3.22 3.42 14.72
C GLY A 38 4.54 2.80 15.22
N ALA A 39 4.70 1.48 15.06
CA ALA A 39 5.91 0.77 15.43
C ALA A 39 7.01 1.17 14.45
N GLY A 40 8.06 1.81 14.95
CA GLY A 40 9.18 2.33 14.17
C GLY A 40 10.09 1.26 13.60
N ILE A 41 9.54 0.29 12.86
CA ILE A 41 10.29 -0.87 12.36
C ILE A 41 11.33 -0.46 11.32
N LEU A 42 11.16 0.69 10.66
CA LEU A 42 12.17 1.26 9.77
C LEU A 42 12.12 2.78 9.91
N GLY A 43 13.24 3.44 10.24
CA GLY A 43 13.29 4.90 10.43
C GLY A 43 12.72 5.70 9.25
N GLY A 44 12.79 5.14 8.02
CA GLY A 44 12.16 5.71 6.82
C GLY A 44 10.62 5.64 6.83
N ILE A 45 10.05 4.51 7.27
CA ILE A 45 8.58 4.33 7.36
C ILE A 45 8.01 5.19 8.48
N ALA A 46 8.64 5.20 9.66
CA ALA A 46 8.19 6.01 10.80
C ALA A 46 8.13 7.50 10.44
N THR A 47 9.13 7.98 9.67
CA THR A 47 9.17 9.36 9.19
C THR A 47 8.05 9.65 8.19
N LEU A 48 7.76 8.74 7.25
CA LEU A 48 6.65 8.90 6.30
C LEU A 48 5.28 8.89 6.99
N VAL A 49 5.08 7.98 7.94
CA VAL A 49 3.86 7.84 8.74
C VAL A 49 3.61 9.09 9.59
N SER A 50 4.65 9.61 10.27
CA SER A 50 4.54 10.84 11.06
C SER A 50 4.16 12.08 10.24
N ARG A 51 4.39 12.04 8.92
CA ARG A 51 4.15 13.16 8.01
C ARG A 51 2.78 13.13 7.35
N SER A 52 2.09 11.98 7.33
CA SER A 52 0.80 11.86 6.64
C SER A 52 -0.11 10.81 7.29
N PRO A 53 -1.13 11.23 8.06
CA PRO A 53 -2.16 10.34 8.59
C PRO A 53 -2.86 9.52 7.49
N ALA A 54 -3.02 10.10 6.30
CA ALA A 54 -3.63 9.42 5.15
C ALA A 54 -2.86 8.18 4.71
N LEU A 55 -1.52 8.12 4.92
CA LEU A 55 -0.74 6.91 4.63
C LEU A 55 -1.01 5.79 5.63
N VAL A 56 -1.32 6.12 6.88
CA VAL A 56 -1.72 5.14 7.91
C VAL A 56 -3.09 4.56 7.57
N GLU A 57 -4.03 5.41 7.15
CA GLU A 57 -5.34 4.97 6.68
C GLU A 57 -5.22 4.09 5.42
N MET A 58 -4.38 4.48 4.47
CA MET A 58 -4.10 3.68 3.27
C MET A 58 -3.51 2.30 3.63
N ALA A 59 -2.56 2.26 4.57
CA ALA A 59 -1.97 1.00 5.04
C ALA A 59 -2.99 0.12 5.77
N ASN A 60 -3.87 0.70 6.58
CA ASN A 60 -5.00 0.01 7.20
C ASN A 60 -5.93 -0.59 6.16
N GLN A 61 -6.28 0.19 5.13
CA GLN A 61 -7.18 -0.28 4.08
C GLN A 61 -6.56 -1.41 3.27
N LEU A 62 -5.28 -1.29 2.90
CA LEU A 62 -4.55 -2.35 2.22
C LEU A 62 -4.48 -3.63 3.07
N LEU A 63 -4.20 -3.49 4.37
CA LEU A 63 -4.18 -4.61 5.32
C LEU A 63 -5.55 -5.31 5.41
N ALA A 64 -6.63 -4.54 5.50
CA ALA A 64 -8.00 -5.07 5.57
C ALA A 64 -8.36 -5.85 4.30
N LEU A 65 -8.03 -5.31 3.13
CA LEU A 65 -8.32 -5.95 1.84
C LEU A 65 -7.51 -7.25 1.65
N ILE A 66 -6.22 -7.24 1.97
CA ILE A 66 -5.38 -8.46 1.94
C ILE A 66 -5.95 -9.51 2.91
N SER A 67 -6.33 -9.12 4.12
CA SER A 67 -6.90 -10.02 5.12
C SER A 67 -8.27 -10.58 4.71
N ALA A 68 -9.04 -9.82 3.93
CA ALA A 68 -10.30 -10.26 3.35
C ALA A 68 -10.14 -11.19 2.13
N GLY A 69 -8.91 -11.40 1.65
CA GLY A 69 -8.65 -12.18 0.44
C GLY A 69 -9.06 -11.45 -0.84
N ALA A 70 -9.08 -10.11 -0.82
CA ALA A 70 -9.39 -9.32 -2.01
C ALA A 70 -8.38 -9.58 -3.13
N THR A 71 -8.88 -9.58 -4.36
CA THR A 71 -8.05 -9.71 -5.57
C THR A 71 -7.26 -8.43 -5.84
N ILE A 72 -6.20 -8.52 -6.63
CA ILE A 72 -5.35 -7.37 -6.98
C ILE A 72 -6.16 -6.22 -7.62
N PRO A 73 -7.08 -6.47 -8.58
CA PRO A 73 -7.91 -5.41 -9.15
C PRO A 73 -8.82 -4.74 -8.12
N GLU A 74 -9.40 -5.50 -7.19
CA GLU A 74 -10.24 -4.96 -6.11
C GLU A 74 -9.42 -4.06 -5.17
N ILE A 75 -8.21 -4.50 -4.81
CA ILE A 75 -7.30 -3.71 -3.98
C ILE A 75 -6.95 -2.40 -4.69
N ALA A 76 -6.59 -2.47 -5.97
CA ALA A 76 -6.18 -1.30 -6.72
C ALA A 76 -7.32 -0.28 -6.91
N ALA A 77 -8.53 -0.76 -7.21
CA ALA A 77 -9.71 0.08 -7.31
C ALA A 77 -9.98 0.80 -5.97
N ALA A 78 -9.93 0.07 -4.85
CA ALA A 78 -10.15 0.64 -3.52
C ALA A 78 -9.08 1.68 -3.14
N LEU A 79 -7.81 1.44 -3.47
CA LEU A 79 -6.74 2.42 -3.23
C LEU A 79 -6.86 3.66 -4.12
N ALA A 80 -7.23 3.49 -5.39
CA ALA A 80 -7.48 4.60 -6.30
C ALA A 80 -8.70 5.42 -5.83
N GLU A 81 -9.76 4.79 -5.35
CA GLU A 81 -10.92 5.48 -4.78
C GLU A 81 -10.55 6.23 -3.50
N PHE A 82 -9.84 5.57 -2.57
CA PHE A 82 -9.32 6.19 -1.35
C PHE A 82 -8.49 7.44 -1.64
N ALA A 83 -7.64 7.40 -2.67
CA ALA A 83 -6.86 8.54 -3.14
C ALA A 83 -7.73 9.78 -3.39
N ASN A 84 -8.84 9.57 -4.10
CA ASN A 84 -9.76 10.64 -4.47
C ASN A 84 -10.55 11.15 -3.28
N THR A 85 -10.99 10.25 -2.40
CA THR A 85 -11.77 10.60 -1.21
C THR A 85 -10.95 11.42 -0.22
N VAL A 86 -9.68 11.05 0.01
CA VAL A 86 -8.82 11.69 1.01
C VAL A 86 -7.95 12.81 0.41
N GLY A 87 -7.98 12.98 -0.92
CA GLY A 87 -7.19 13.99 -1.62
C GLY A 87 -5.68 13.68 -1.63
N VAL A 88 -5.33 12.39 -1.55
CA VAL A 88 -3.94 11.93 -1.67
C VAL A 88 -3.57 11.88 -3.15
N SER A 89 -2.42 12.45 -3.52
CA SER A 89 -1.97 12.43 -4.91
C SER A 89 -1.59 11.02 -5.37
N ALA A 90 -1.82 10.74 -6.64
CA ALA A 90 -1.35 9.53 -7.32
C ALA A 90 0.13 9.25 -7.06
N GLN A 91 0.99 10.29 -7.11
CA GLN A 91 2.41 10.15 -6.79
C GLN A 91 2.67 9.65 -5.36
N ALA A 92 1.92 10.12 -4.37
CA ALA A 92 2.13 9.71 -2.98
C ALA A 92 1.79 8.22 -2.79
N ILE A 93 0.70 7.74 -3.42
CA ILE A 93 0.33 6.32 -3.40
C ILE A 93 1.39 5.48 -4.07
N MET A 94 1.79 5.86 -5.28
CA MET A 94 2.82 5.12 -6.03
C MET A 94 4.15 5.10 -5.29
N SER A 95 4.54 6.20 -4.64
CA SER A 95 5.78 6.26 -3.84
C SER A 95 5.74 5.30 -2.66
N LEU A 96 4.59 5.19 -1.96
CA LEU A 96 4.44 4.24 -0.88
C LEU A 96 4.45 2.79 -1.38
N LEU A 97 3.72 2.48 -2.45
CA LEU A 97 3.71 1.14 -3.03
C LEU A 97 5.09 0.71 -3.55
N GLN A 98 5.83 1.62 -4.18
CA GLN A 98 7.20 1.37 -4.62
C GLN A 98 8.16 1.18 -3.45
N LEU A 99 8.00 1.93 -2.35
CA LEU A 99 8.76 1.72 -1.12
C LEU A 99 8.46 0.34 -0.52
N LEU A 100 7.19 -0.08 -0.48
CA LEU A 100 6.82 -1.41 0.00
C LEU A 100 7.43 -2.50 -0.89
N ALA A 101 7.35 -2.34 -2.22
CA ALA A 101 7.98 -3.25 -3.17
C ALA A 101 9.50 -3.33 -2.94
N SER A 102 10.18 -2.20 -2.77
CA SER A 102 11.63 -2.18 -2.58
C SER A 102 12.09 -2.72 -1.23
N LEU A 103 11.21 -2.81 -0.23
CA LEU A 103 11.52 -3.45 1.06
C LEU A 103 11.28 -4.96 1.04
N LEU A 104 10.39 -5.43 0.17
CA LEU A 104 9.96 -6.82 0.09
C LEU A 104 10.73 -7.65 -0.94
N LEU A 105 11.28 -7.00 -1.96
CA LEU A 105 11.95 -7.65 -3.09
C LEU A 105 13.50 -7.63 -2.99
N VAL A 106 14.06 -7.36 -1.80
CA VAL A 106 15.53 -7.36 -1.54
C VAL A 106 16.00 -8.73 -1.07
#